data_AF-A0A099T928-F1
#
_entry.id   AF-A0A099T928-F1
#
_cell.length_a   1.000
_cell.length_b   1.000
_cell.length_c   1.000
_cell.angle_alpha   90.00
_cell.angle_beta   90.00
_cell.angle_gamma   90.00
#
_symmetry.space_group_name_H-M   'P 1'
#
loop_
_entity.id
_entity.type
_entity.pdbx_description
1 polymer ?
#
loop_
_entity_poly.entity_id
_entity_poly.type
_entity_poly.pdbx_seq_one_letter_code
_entity_poly.pdbx_strand_id
1 'polypeptide(L)'
;MLKPLMASALVLSLILTSVSATPARAGGEDIAKVLGGLVVLYAIGRAIDDSNATPRIQRQTTVTPRRHVGHRNKVIPDRCFREVVSRGEIRRGYGARCMQNTVRRAGALPPQCIRQVDTRRGTRNLYSERCLRRNGWVRG
;
A
#
# COMPACT_ATOMS: atom_id res chain seq x y z
N MET A 1 -0.85 -14.80 -54.11
CA MET A 1 0.14 -14.85 -53.01
C MET A 1 1.40 -14.14 -53.48
N LEU A 2 1.75 -12.98 -52.88
CA LEU A 2 3.12 -12.40 -52.82
C LEU A 2 3.04 -11.05 -52.06
N LYS A 3 3.16 -11.14 -50.74
CA LYS A 3 3.70 -10.08 -49.85
C LYS A 3 5.20 -10.42 -49.77
N PRO A 4 6.18 -9.49 -49.94
CA PRO A 4 6.44 -8.44 -48.94
C PRO A 4 7.21 -7.19 -49.48
N LEU A 5 6.62 -5.99 -49.48
CA LEU A 5 7.34 -4.76 -49.88
C LEU A 5 7.27 -3.63 -48.84
N MET A 6 7.27 -3.97 -47.54
CA MET A 6 7.30 -2.98 -46.45
C MET A 6 8.26 -3.39 -45.34
N ALA A 7 9.47 -3.85 -45.68
CA ALA A 7 10.48 -4.26 -44.71
C ALA A 7 11.91 -3.76 -45.04
N SER A 8 12.06 -2.65 -45.76
CA SER A 8 13.37 -2.16 -46.22
C SER A 8 13.72 -0.70 -45.85
N ALA A 9 13.05 -0.09 -44.87
CA ALA A 9 13.30 1.31 -44.50
C ALA A 9 13.92 1.54 -43.10
N LEU A 10 14.49 0.52 -42.44
CA LEU A 10 14.93 0.63 -41.04
C LEU A 10 16.42 0.37 -40.76
N VAL A 11 17.26 0.17 -41.77
CA VAL A 11 18.67 -0.24 -41.53
C VAL A 11 19.71 0.86 -41.83
N LEU A 12 19.31 2.01 -42.37
CA LEU A 12 20.26 3.09 -42.73
C LEU A 12 20.46 4.15 -41.63
N SER A 13 20.53 3.76 -40.35
CA SER A 13 20.84 4.71 -39.27
C SER A 13 21.93 4.23 -38.29
N LEU A 14 22.52 3.04 -38.50
CA LEU A 14 23.50 2.47 -37.57
C LEU A 14 24.99 2.77 -37.89
N ILE A 15 25.32 3.62 -38.86
CA ILE A 15 26.71 3.68 -39.40
C ILE A 15 27.51 4.94 -38.98
N LEU A 16 26.98 5.89 -38.20
CA LEU A 16 27.71 7.15 -37.92
C LEU A 16 28.19 7.43 -36.49
N THR A 17 28.15 6.47 -35.56
CA THR A 17 28.90 6.62 -34.29
C THR A 17 30.27 5.94 -34.38
N SER A 18 31.20 6.62 -35.02
CA SER A 18 32.64 6.33 -34.95
C SER A 18 33.17 6.68 -33.55
N VAL A 19 33.68 5.67 -32.85
CA VAL A 19 34.41 5.82 -31.59
C VAL A 19 35.76 6.47 -31.90
N SER A 20 35.91 7.77 -31.64
CA SER A 20 37.23 8.40 -31.61
C SER A 20 37.86 8.22 -30.22
N ALA A 21 38.76 7.25 -30.12
CA ALA A 21 39.59 7.06 -28.94
C ALA A 21 40.69 8.14 -28.89
N THR A 22 40.52 9.17 -28.06
CA THR A 22 41.64 10.05 -27.69
C THR A 22 42.25 9.57 -26.36
N PRO A 23 43.55 9.25 -26.32
CA PRO A 23 44.22 8.79 -25.11
C PRO A 23 44.42 9.92 -24.10
N ALA A 24 44.55 9.54 -22.83
CA ALA A 24 44.75 10.42 -21.68
C ALA A 24 45.93 11.40 -21.86
N ARG A 25 45.65 12.70 -21.85
CA ARG A 25 46.61 13.78 -21.64
C ARG A 25 46.25 14.44 -20.31
N ALA A 26 47.17 14.39 -19.35
CA ALA A 26 47.00 14.95 -18.01
C ALA A 26 47.07 16.49 -18.06
N GLY A 27 45.94 17.13 -18.35
CA GLY A 27 45.70 18.55 -18.12
C GLY A 27 44.65 18.72 -17.03
N GLY A 28 44.91 19.54 -16.00
CA GLY A 28 43.97 19.77 -14.89
C GLY A 28 42.59 20.29 -15.31
N GLU A 29 42.46 20.76 -16.55
CA GLU A 29 41.21 21.18 -17.17
C GLU A 29 40.31 20.00 -17.59
N ASP A 30 40.89 18.82 -17.85
CA ASP A 30 40.13 17.62 -18.21
C ASP A 30 39.53 16.92 -16.97
N ILE A 31 40.12 17.13 -15.79
CA ILE A 31 39.53 16.70 -14.51
C ILE A 31 38.23 17.45 -14.23
N ALA A 32 38.16 18.74 -14.59
CA ALA A 32 36.92 19.51 -14.48
C ALA A 32 35.82 18.98 -15.41
N LYS A 33 36.17 18.54 -16.63
CA LYS A 33 35.21 17.92 -17.57
C LYS A 33 34.72 16.56 -17.07
N VAL A 34 35.60 15.73 -16.50
CA VAL A 34 35.24 14.43 -15.91
C VAL A 34 34.37 14.61 -14.67
N LEU A 35 34.74 15.52 -13.76
CA LEU A 35 33.93 15.84 -12.58
C LEU A 35 32.57 16.43 -12.97
N GLY A 36 32.54 17.35 -13.94
CA GLY A 36 31.29 17.92 -14.44
C GLY A 36 30.35 16.86 -15.02
N GLY A 37 30.87 15.93 -15.83
CA GLY A 37 30.10 14.80 -16.34
C GLY A 37 29.60 13.87 -15.23
N LEU A 38 30.43 13.58 -14.23
CA LEU A 38 30.07 12.73 -13.09
C LEU A 38 29.00 13.38 -12.20
N VAL A 39 29.02 14.70 -12.01
CA VAL A 39 27.98 15.45 -11.28
C VAL A 39 26.63 15.37 -12.00
N VAL A 40 26.60 15.53 -13.33
CA VAL A 40 25.36 15.40 -14.12
C VAL A 40 24.80 13.98 -14.06
N LEU A 41 25.65 12.96 -14.20
CA LEU A 41 25.23 11.55 -14.07
C LEU A 41 24.75 11.21 -12.65
N TYR A 42 25.36 11.77 -11.60
CA TYR A 42 24.92 11.62 -10.22
C TYR A 42 23.54 12.24 -9.97
N ALA A 43 23.29 13.45 -10.50
CA ALA A 43 22.00 14.11 -10.39
C ALA A 43 20.88 13.31 -11.08
N ILE A 44 21.16 12.75 -12.27
CA ILE A 44 20.20 11.88 -13.00
C ILE A 44 20.03 10.54 -12.27
N GLY A 45 21.11 9.93 -11.80
CA GLY A 45 21.08 8.66 -11.06
C GLY A 45 20.24 8.74 -9.77
N ARG A 46 20.28 9.89 -9.07
CA ARG A 46 19.44 10.14 -7.89
C ARG A 46 17.94 10.23 -8.19
N ALA A 47 17.54 10.47 -9.44
CA ALA A 47 16.13 10.48 -9.83
C ALA A 47 15.62 9.08 -10.23
N ILE A 48 16.51 8.11 -10.42
CA ILE A 48 16.18 6.73 -10.83
C ILE A 48 16.14 5.78 -9.62
N ASP A 49 16.85 6.12 -8.54
CA ASP A 49 16.81 5.37 -7.28
C ASP A 49 15.59 5.78 -6.44
N ASP A 50 14.39 5.49 -6.95
CA ASP A 50 13.14 5.57 -6.18
C ASP A 50 12.22 4.36 -6.46
N SER A 51 12.72 3.17 -6.10
CA SER A 51 11.83 2.03 -5.87
C SER A 51 12.34 1.19 -4.69
N ASN A 52 11.64 1.33 -3.55
CA ASN A 52 11.81 0.65 -2.27
C ASN A 52 12.62 1.36 -1.17
N ALA A 53 12.89 2.65 -1.30
CA ALA A 53 13.04 3.48 -0.11
C ALA A 53 11.64 3.73 0.46
N THR A 54 11.16 2.80 1.30
CA THR A 54 10.10 3.18 2.24
C THR A 54 10.63 4.42 2.94
N PRO A 55 10.02 5.61 2.81
CA PRO A 55 10.56 6.76 3.48
C PRO A 55 10.53 6.41 4.96
N ARG A 56 11.70 6.26 5.59
CA ARG A 56 11.83 6.57 7.01
C ARG A 56 11.61 8.07 7.09
N ILE A 57 10.34 8.45 6.93
CA ILE A 57 9.77 9.59 7.61
C ILE A 57 10.22 9.36 9.04
N GLN A 58 11.24 10.11 9.44
CA GLN A 58 11.42 10.47 10.81
C GLN A 58 10.04 10.95 11.21
N ARG A 59 9.33 10.06 11.89
CA ARG A 59 7.92 10.18 12.22
C ARG A 59 7.90 11.29 13.24
N GLN A 60 8.04 12.53 12.77
CA GLN A 60 7.25 13.63 13.25
C GLN A 60 5.85 13.06 13.15
N THR A 61 5.44 12.46 14.25
CA THR A 61 4.06 12.34 14.63
C THR A 61 3.56 13.77 14.54
N THR A 62 3.17 14.18 13.34
CA THR A 62 2.08 15.12 13.18
C THR A 62 1.00 14.41 13.93
N VAL A 63 0.89 14.75 15.22
CA VAL A 63 -0.28 14.54 16.01
C VAL A 63 -1.30 15.36 15.25
N THR A 64 -1.85 14.79 14.18
CA THR A 64 -3.15 15.20 13.69
C THR A 64 -3.95 15.19 14.97
N PRO A 65 -4.48 16.33 15.44
CA PRO A 65 -5.33 16.31 16.61
C PRO A 65 -6.37 15.26 16.25
N ARG A 66 -6.27 14.09 16.91
CA ARG A 66 -7.24 13.03 16.75
C ARG A 66 -8.52 13.79 16.99
N ARG A 67 -9.35 13.96 15.95
CA ARG A 67 -10.65 14.57 16.15
C ARG A 67 -11.17 13.81 17.35
N HIS A 68 -11.31 14.51 18.47
CA HIS A 68 -11.91 13.96 19.64
C HIS A 68 -13.38 13.85 19.26
N VAL A 69 -13.67 12.89 18.37
CA VAL A 69 -15.01 12.43 18.11
C VAL A 69 -15.37 11.85 19.45
N GLY A 70 -16.10 12.64 20.24
CA GLY A 70 -16.53 12.31 21.58
C GLY A 70 -17.39 11.06 21.52
N HIS A 71 -16.75 9.90 21.46
CA HIS A 71 -17.37 8.59 21.37
C HIS A 71 -16.74 7.73 22.44
N ARG A 72 -16.79 8.18 23.70
CA ARG A 72 -16.19 7.50 24.86
C ARG A 72 -16.68 6.05 25.08
N ASN A 73 -17.60 5.54 24.27
CA ASN A 73 -18.33 4.30 24.55
C ASN A 73 -18.61 3.40 23.32
N LYS A 74 -18.23 3.75 22.09
CA LYS A 74 -18.49 2.93 20.88
C LYS A 74 -17.19 2.41 20.26
N VAL A 75 -16.47 1.61 21.04
CA VAL A 75 -15.20 1.00 20.63
C VAL A 75 -15.41 -0.47 20.33
N ILE A 76 -14.91 -0.92 19.18
CA ILE A 76 -14.92 -2.32 18.74
C ILE A 76 -13.64 -2.98 19.27
N PRO A 77 -13.72 -3.93 20.22
CA PRO A 77 -12.56 -4.61 20.75
C PRO A 77 -11.98 -5.58 19.72
N ASP A 78 -10.69 -5.45 19.39
CA ASP A 78 -10.01 -6.39 18.50
C ASP A 78 -10.03 -7.83 19.00
N ARG A 79 -10.03 -8.02 20.33
CA ARG A 79 -10.11 -9.35 20.95
C ARG A 79 -11.36 -10.14 20.53
N CYS A 80 -12.42 -9.46 20.09
CA CYS A 80 -13.65 -10.08 19.64
C CYS A 80 -13.67 -10.38 18.14
N PHE A 81 -12.66 -9.95 17.39
CA PHE A 81 -12.50 -10.29 15.98
C PHE A 81 -12.27 -11.78 15.83
N ARG A 82 -13.00 -12.39 14.90
CA ARG A 82 -12.93 -13.81 14.59
C ARG A 82 -13.06 -14.02 13.09
N GLU A 83 -12.31 -14.98 12.60
CA GLU A 83 -12.46 -15.52 11.27
C GLU A 83 -13.07 -16.91 11.40
N VAL A 84 -14.20 -17.14 10.74
CA VAL A 84 -14.89 -18.43 10.77
C VAL A 84 -15.15 -18.91 9.36
N VAL A 85 -14.98 -20.21 9.12
CA VAL A 85 -15.32 -20.81 7.83
C VAL A 85 -16.82 -21.11 7.81
N SER A 86 -17.52 -20.54 6.85
CA SER A 86 -18.95 -20.72 6.62
C SER A 86 -19.20 -21.11 5.17
N ARG A 87 -19.78 -22.29 4.93
CA ARG A 87 -20.05 -22.82 3.58
C ARG A 87 -18.84 -22.79 2.64
N GLY A 88 -17.65 -23.07 3.17
CA GLY A 88 -16.39 -23.04 2.42
C GLY A 88 -15.75 -21.65 2.26
N GLU A 89 -16.40 -20.58 2.71
CA GLU A 89 -15.88 -19.21 2.65
C GLU A 89 -15.44 -18.71 4.03
N ILE A 90 -14.31 -17.98 4.09
CA ILE A 90 -13.86 -17.33 5.33
C ILE A 90 -14.70 -16.07 5.56
N ARG A 91 -15.47 -16.06 6.65
CA ARG A 91 -16.24 -14.92 7.12
C ARG A 91 -15.51 -14.24 8.28
N ARG A 92 -15.23 -12.95 8.11
CA ARG A 92 -14.58 -12.09 9.10
C ARG A 92 -15.62 -11.24 9.80
N GLY A 93 -15.53 -11.12 11.11
CA GLY A 93 -16.41 -10.26 11.88
C GLY A 93 -16.12 -10.31 13.38
N TYR A 94 -16.99 -9.67 14.16
CA TYR A 94 -16.86 -9.62 15.60
C TYR A 94 -17.90 -10.51 16.26
N GLY A 95 -17.49 -11.45 17.11
CA GLY A 95 -18.40 -12.39 17.76
C GLY A 95 -19.46 -11.68 18.60
N ALA A 96 -20.74 -11.94 18.35
CA ALA A 96 -21.83 -11.22 19.02
C ALA A 96 -21.79 -11.36 20.54
N ARG A 97 -21.59 -12.58 21.04
CA ARG A 97 -21.45 -12.86 22.48
C ARG A 97 -20.23 -12.18 23.10
N CYS A 98 -19.08 -12.19 22.41
CA CYS A 98 -17.89 -11.50 22.89
C CYS A 98 -18.11 -10.00 22.99
N MET A 99 -18.75 -9.42 21.96
CA MET A 99 -19.07 -7.99 21.91
C MET A 99 -19.98 -7.61 23.08
N GLN A 100 -21.09 -8.34 23.28
CA GLN A 100 -22.03 -8.09 24.38
C GLN A 100 -21.36 -8.12 25.75
N ASN A 101 -20.38 -8.99 25.96
CA ASN A 101 -19.67 -9.12 27.25
C ASN A 101 -18.50 -8.15 27.42
N THR A 102 -17.97 -7.58 26.34
CA THR A 102 -16.73 -6.78 26.37
C THR A 102 -16.98 -5.29 26.27
N VAL A 103 -17.95 -4.88 25.45
CA VAL A 103 -18.16 -3.45 25.20
C VAL A 103 -18.76 -2.78 26.43
N ARG A 104 -18.39 -1.52 26.67
CA ARG A 104 -18.86 -0.77 27.84
C ARG A 104 -20.38 -0.57 27.86
N ARG A 105 -21.03 -0.56 26.69
CA ARG A 105 -22.49 -0.43 26.54
C ARG A 105 -23.02 -1.46 25.55
N ALA A 106 -23.42 -2.63 26.03
CA ALA A 106 -23.99 -3.67 25.18
C ALA A 106 -25.28 -3.20 24.47
N GLY A 107 -26.12 -2.39 25.13
CA GLY A 107 -27.33 -1.82 24.53
C GLY A 107 -27.09 -0.84 23.38
N ALA A 108 -25.85 -0.36 23.18
CA ALA A 108 -25.51 0.47 22.02
C ALA A 108 -25.21 -0.37 20.77
N LEU A 109 -25.12 -1.70 20.88
CA LEU A 109 -24.82 -2.60 19.78
C LEU A 109 -26.02 -2.64 18.81
N PRO A 110 -25.84 -2.23 17.54
CA PRO A 110 -26.92 -2.21 16.56
C PRO A 110 -27.33 -3.64 16.15
N PRO A 111 -28.55 -4.11 16.48
CA PRO A 111 -28.99 -5.47 16.14
C PRO A 111 -29.01 -5.72 14.63
N GLN A 112 -29.27 -4.68 13.81
CA GLN A 112 -29.24 -4.75 12.35
C GLN A 112 -27.86 -5.10 11.77
N CYS A 113 -26.79 -4.98 12.55
CA CYS A 113 -25.45 -5.33 12.11
C CYS A 113 -25.08 -6.81 12.35
N ILE A 114 -25.96 -7.58 13.01
CA ILE A 114 -25.78 -9.01 13.23
C ILE A 114 -26.01 -9.77 11.93
N ARG A 115 -25.09 -10.69 11.65
CA ARG A 115 -25.17 -11.66 10.56
C ARG A 115 -25.01 -13.04 11.16
N GLN A 116 -25.98 -13.91 10.85
CA GLN A 116 -25.87 -15.31 11.18
C GLN A 116 -24.96 -15.99 10.14
N VAL A 117 -24.04 -16.81 10.62
CA VAL A 117 -23.13 -17.60 9.79
C VAL A 117 -23.18 -19.06 10.21
N ASP A 118 -23.20 -19.94 9.21
CA ASP A 118 -23.28 -21.38 9.40
C ASP A 118 -21.86 -21.94 9.47
N THR A 119 -21.39 -22.26 10.67
CA THR A 119 -20.08 -22.89 10.86
C THR A 119 -20.25 -24.40 11.01
N ARG A 120 -19.16 -25.17 10.83
CA ARG A 120 -19.18 -26.63 11.08
C ARG A 120 -19.58 -26.99 12.52
N ARG A 121 -19.46 -26.06 13.47
CA ARG A 121 -19.80 -26.22 14.89
C ARG A 121 -21.19 -25.62 15.23
N GLY A 122 -22.03 -25.42 14.21
CA GLY A 122 -23.35 -24.81 14.32
C GLY A 122 -23.40 -23.34 13.91
N THR A 123 -24.57 -22.73 14.08
CA THR A 123 -24.79 -21.33 13.73
C THR A 123 -24.12 -20.41 14.74
N ARG A 124 -23.58 -19.29 14.25
CA ARG A 124 -22.94 -18.25 15.05
C ARG A 124 -23.39 -16.87 14.57
N ASN A 125 -23.44 -15.92 15.49
CA ASN A 125 -23.78 -14.54 15.20
C ASN A 125 -22.52 -13.68 15.22
N LEU A 126 -22.31 -12.95 14.12
CA LEU A 126 -21.19 -12.03 13.96
C LEU A 126 -21.70 -10.63 13.63
N TYR A 127 -21.10 -9.61 14.24
CA TYR A 127 -21.25 -8.24 13.78
C TYR A 127 -20.30 -7.97 12.62
N SER A 128 -20.83 -7.41 11.54
CA SER A 128 -19.99 -6.98 10.41
C SER A 128 -19.27 -5.66 10.73
N GLU A 129 -17.98 -5.61 10.43
CA GLU A 129 -17.16 -4.41 10.65
C GLU A 129 -17.71 -3.20 9.89
N ARG A 130 -18.07 -3.39 8.62
CA ARG A 130 -18.60 -2.32 7.76
C ARG A 130 -19.86 -1.68 8.35
N CYS A 131 -20.79 -2.51 8.87
CA CYS A 131 -22.02 -2.00 9.46
C CYS A 131 -21.73 -1.26 10.78
N LEU A 132 -20.88 -1.81 11.64
CA LEU A 132 -20.49 -1.16 12.90
C LEU A 132 -19.87 0.22 12.63
N ARG A 133 -18.92 0.32 11.69
CA ARG A 133 -18.29 1.60 11.32
C ARG A 133 -19.29 2.64 10.82
N ARG A 134 -20.28 2.23 10.00
CA ARG A 134 -21.38 3.12 9.58
C ARG A 134 -22.26 3.61 10.74
N ASN A 135 -22.33 2.85 11.83
CA ASN A 135 -23.07 3.22 13.05
C ASN A 135 -22.20 4.02 14.06
N GLY A 136 -21.05 4.53 13.62
CA GLY A 136 -20.15 5.34 14.43
C GLY A 136 -19.30 4.55 15.42
N TRP A 137 -19.15 3.24 15.21
CA TRP A 137 -18.21 2.43 15.98
C TRP A 137 -16.80 2.54 15.40
N VAL A 138 -15.82 2.70 16.29
CA VAL A 138 -14.41 2.82 15.93
C VAL A 138 -13.63 1.60 16.43
N ARG A 139 -12.61 1.19 15.69
CA ARG A 139 -11.72 0.11 16.10
C ARG A 139 -10.87 0.56 17.29
N GLY A 140 -10.76 -0.30 18.30
CA GLY A 140 -10.09 -0.01 19.58
C GLY A 140 -8.61 -0.29 19.61
#